data_AF-A0A7V3D6W5-F1
#
_entry.id   AF-A0A7V3D6W5-F1
#
_cell.length_a   1.000
_cell.length_b   1.000
_cell.length_c   1.000
_cell.angle_alpha   90.00
_cell.angle_beta   90.00
_cell.angle_gamma   90.00
#
_symmetry.space_group_name_H-M   'P 1'
#
loop_
_entity.id
_entity.type
_entity.pdbx_description
1 polymer ?
#
loop_
_entity_poly.entity_id
_entity_poly.type
_entity_poly.pdbx_seq_one_letter_code
_entity_poly.pdbx_strand_id
1 'polypeptide(L)'
;MRFLVYRTSQGATSADPPCRGAVRGAESPAWPGEYQWFVELKSLDDLLAFLRNNGGGLGLFAPEADEEHPAIEIFDDDEEE
;
A
#
# COMPACT_ATOMS: atom_id res chain seq x y z
N MET A 1 4.17 -3.75 -12.33
CA MET A 1 3.97 -4.77 -11.29
C MET A 1 3.06 -4.10 -10.28
N ARG A 2 1.93 -4.74 -10.02
CA ARG A 2 0.88 -4.17 -9.19
C ARG A 2 1.05 -4.62 -7.76
N PHE A 3 1.05 -3.66 -6.84
CA PHE A 3 1.12 -3.92 -5.41
C PHE A 3 -0.11 -3.33 -4.75
N LEU A 4 -0.73 -4.08 -3.84
CA LEU A 4 -1.64 -3.50 -2.86
C LEU A 4 -0.81 -2.56 -1.98
N VAL A 5 -1.32 -1.37 -1.68
CA VAL A 5 -0.64 -0.43 -0.79
C VAL A 5 -1.60 0.02 0.29
N TYR A 6 -1.11 0.08 1.52
CA TYR A 6 -1.87 0.60 2.65
C TYR A 6 -0.96 1.19 3.72
N ARG A 7 -1.57 1.93 4.66
CA ARG A 7 -0.91 2.46 5.87
C ARG A 7 -1.24 1.59 7.06
N THR A 8 -0.30 1.37 7.98
CA THR A 8 -0.52 0.53 9.17
C THR A 8 -1.67 1.02 10.04
N SER A 9 -1.88 2.33 10.16
CA SER A 9 -3.01 2.91 10.90
C SER A 9 -4.38 2.72 10.22
N GLN A 10 -4.41 2.39 8.93
CA GLN A 10 -5.63 2.32 8.13
C GLN A 10 -6.01 0.89 7.75
N GLY A 11 -5.03 -0.01 7.63
CA GLY A 11 -5.25 -1.37 7.16
C GLY A 11 -5.48 -1.46 5.65
N ALA A 12 -5.75 -2.67 5.14
CA ALA A 12 -5.74 -2.99 3.71
C ALA A 12 -6.80 -2.26 2.84
N THR A 13 -7.79 -1.62 3.47
CA THR A 13 -8.79 -0.77 2.80
C THR A 13 -8.88 0.58 3.50
N SER A 14 -9.15 1.63 2.74
CA SER A 14 -9.32 2.98 3.30
C SER A 14 -10.22 3.84 2.40
N ALA A 15 -10.88 4.83 3.01
CA ALA A 15 -11.68 5.82 2.26
C ALA A 15 -10.79 6.71 1.37
N ASP A 16 -9.61 7.08 1.88
CA ASP A 16 -8.65 7.97 1.24
C ASP A 16 -7.40 7.20 0.76
N PRO A 17 -6.73 7.66 -0.31
CA PRO A 17 -5.51 7.01 -0.80
C PRO A 17 -4.37 7.07 0.23
N PRO A 18 -3.66 5.96 0.49
CA PRO A 18 -2.59 5.90 1.51
C PRO A 18 -1.32 6.64 1.09
N CYS A 19 -1.10 6.83 -0.21
CA CYS A 19 0.04 7.55 -0.75
C CYS A 19 -0.25 8.20 -2.11
N ARG A 20 0.65 9.11 -2.51
CA ARG A 20 0.55 9.77 -3.81
C ARG A 20 0.76 8.75 -4.93
N GLY A 21 -0.15 8.78 -5.90
CA GLY A 21 -0.08 7.89 -7.07
C GLY A 21 -0.74 6.54 -6.84
N ALA A 22 -1.32 6.30 -5.66
CA ALA A 22 -2.19 5.16 -5.44
C ALA A 22 -3.44 5.25 -6.33
N VAL A 23 -3.79 4.13 -6.94
CA VAL A 23 -4.94 3.96 -7.83
C VAL A 23 -5.99 3.13 -7.12
N ARG A 24 -7.23 3.62 -7.14
CA ARG A 24 -8.36 2.97 -6.48
C ARG A 24 -8.71 1.63 -7.15
N GLY A 25 -8.87 0.60 -6.34
CA GLY A 25 -9.36 -0.72 -6.74
C GLY A 25 -10.83 -0.93 -6.42
N ALA A 26 -11.16 -2.18 -6.07
CA ALA A 26 -12.50 -2.55 -5.67
C ALA A 26 -12.87 -1.95 -4.30
N GLU A 27 -14.16 -1.65 -4.13
CA GLU A 27 -14.73 -1.30 -2.84
C GLU A 27 -14.80 -2.54 -1.95
N SER A 28 -14.51 -2.36 -0.66
CA SER A 28 -14.60 -3.41 0.34
C SER A 28 -16.05 -3.84 0.55
N PRO A 29 -16.39 -5.13 0.42
CA PRO A 29 -17.74 -5.62 0.74
C PRO A 29 -18.06 -5.48 2.23
N ALA A 30 -17.03 -5.51 3.08
CA ALA A 30 -17.16 -5.43 4.53
C ALA A 30 -17.27 -3.98 5.04
N TRP A 31 -16.69 -3.03 4.30
CA TRP A 31 -16.59 -1.62 4.69
C TRP A 31 -17.03 -0.71 3.54
N PRO A 32 -18.35 -0.43 3.41
CA PRO A 32 -18.86 0.45 2.36
C PRO A 32 -18.23 1.85 2.43
N GLY A 33 -17.75 2.34 1.30
CA GLY A 33 -17.01 3.60 1.18
C GLY A 33 -15.49 3.47 1.35
N GLU A 34 -14.97 2.28 1.67
CA GLU A 34 -13.54 2.00 1.70
C GLU A 34 -13.10 1.16 0.50
N TYR A 35 -11.87 1.40 0.05
CA TYR A 35 -11.35 0.81 -1.17
C TYR A 35 -9.98 0.21 -0.93
N GLN A 36 -9.66 -0.82 -1.70
CA GLN A 36 -8.28 -1.23 -1.89
C GLN A 36 -7.54 -0.20 -2.75
N TRP A 37 -6.28 0.04 -2.43
CA TRP A 37 -5.44 1.00 -3.15
C TRP A 37 -4.20 0.31 -3.71
N PHE A 38 -3.79 0.69 -4.92
CA PHE A 38 -2.73 0.01 -5.65
C PHE A 38 -1.69 0.96 -6.22
N VAL A 39 -0.44 0.51 -6.32
CA VAL A 39 0.61 1.20 -7.08
C VAL A 39 1.19 0.30 -8.15
N GLU A 40 1.58 0.91 -9.27
CA GLU A 40 2.23 0.23 -10.39
C GLU A 40 3.71 0.61 -10.43
N LEU A 41 4.57 -0.35 -10.09
CA LEU A 41 6.01 -0.21 -10.12
C LEU A 41 6.58 -1.05 -11.27
N LYS A 42 7.43 -0.47 -12.12
CA LYS A 42 7.95 -1.14 -13.32
C LYS A 42 9.32 -1.75 -13.10
N SER A 43 10.03 -1.34 -12.06
CA SER A 43 11.40 -1.75 -11.77
C SER A 43 11.70 -1.80 -10.28
N LEU A 44 12.84 -2.38 -9.91
CA LEU A 44 13.37 -2.30 -8.55
C LEU A 44 13.72 -0.84 -8.19
N ASP A 45 14.20 -0.05 -9.14
CA ASP A 45 14.49 1.37 -8.92
C ASP A 45 13.22 2.16 -8.59
N ASP A 46 12.09 1.82 -9.23
CA ASP A 46 10.79 2.42 -8.91
C ASP A 46 10.35 2.06 -7.49
N LEU A 47 10.61 0.82 -7.05
CA LEU A 47 10.37 0.41 -5.67
C LEU A 47 11.24 1.23 -4.72
N LEU A 48 12.55 1.31 -4.93
CA LEU A 48 13.46 2.08 -4.08
C LEU A 48 13.09 3.58 -4.03
N ALA A 49 12.68 4.15 -5.17
CA ALA A 49 12.18 5.53 -5.23
C ALA A 49 10.87 5.69 -4.46
N PHE A 50 9.95 4.73 -4.59
CA PHE A 50 8.73 4.68 -3.79
C PHE A 50 9.04 4.61 -2.30
N LEU A 51 10.03 3.80 -1.87
CA LEU A 51 10.43 3.68 -0.47
C LEU A 51 10.91 5.02 0.10
N ARG A 52 11.79 5.71 -0.65
CA ARG A 52 12.36 7.00 -0.22
C ARG A 52 11.29 8.09 -0.09
N ASN A 53 10.27 8.07 -0.94
CA ASN A 53 9.26 9.12 -0.98
C ASN A 53 8.17 8.97 0.09
N ASN A 54 8.01 7.77 0.68
CA ASN A 54 6.91 7.46 1.60
C ASN A 54 7.38 7.08 3.02
N GLY A 55 8.62 7.41 3.40
CA GLY A 55 9.05 7.32 4.81
C GLY A 55 9.92 6.13 5.21
N GLY A 56 10.50 5.38 4.26
CA GLY A 56 11.58 4.41 4.53
C GLY A 56 11.17 3.10 5.22
N GLY A 57 10.24 3.14 6.17
CA GLY A 57 9.66 1.97 6.79
C GLY A 57 8.57 1.36 5.90
N LEU A 58 8.90 0.28 5.20
CA LEU A 58 7.94 -0.46 4.39
C LEU A 58 8.09 -1.97 4.58
N GLY A 59 6.99 -2.64 4.87
CA GLY A 59 6.88 -4.09 4.77
C GLY A 59 6.54 -4.49 3.33
N LEU A 60 7.27 -5.46 2.77
CA LEU A 60 6.92 -6.07 1.48
C LEU A 60 6.51 -7.52 1.73
N PHE A 61 5.25 -7.84 1.47
CA PHE A 61 4.68 -9.14 1.76
C PHE A 61 4.30 -9.85 0.47
N ALA A 62 4.65 -11.15 0.40
CA ALA A 62 4.13 -12.01 -0.65
C ALA A 62 2.61 -12.20 -0.41
N PRO A 63 1.80 -12.34 -1.47
CA PRO A 63 0.38 -12.57 -1.31
C PRO A 63 0.12 -13.84 -0.47
N GLU A 64 -0.80 -13.75 0.47
CA GLU A 64 -1.34 -14.93 1.16
C GLU A 64 -2.25 -15.77 0.23
N ALA A 65 -2.73 -16.91 0.70
CA ALA A 65 -3.44 -17.91 -0.13
C ALA A 65 -4.72 -17.38 -0.81
N ASP A 66 -5.30 -16.31 -0.27
CA ASP A 66 -6.51 -15.63 -0.74
C ASP A 66 -6.25 -14.23 -1.31
N GLU A 67 -4.99 -13.82 -1.44
CA GLU A 67 -4.60 -12.52 -1.96
C GLU A 67 -4.07 -12.61 -3.40
N GLU A 68 -4.50 -11.67 -4.26
CA GLU A 68 -4.09 -11.65 -5.68
C GLU A 68 -2.78 -10.88 -5.93
N HIS A 69 -2.40 -10.00 -5.00
CA HIS A 69 -1.33 -9.03 -5.22
C HIS A 69 -0.39 -8.96 -4.01
N PRO A 70 0.93 -8.84 -4.22
CA PRO A 70 1.86 -8.54 -3.14
C PRO A 70 1.51 -7.19 -2.50
N ALA A 71 1.76 -7.06 -1.20
CA ALA A 71 1.40 -5.88 -0.45
C ALA A 71 2.63 -5.06 -0.04
N ILE A 72 2.49 -3.73 -0.12
CA ILE A 72 3.42 -2.74 0.42
C ILE A 72 2.72 -2.03 1.56
N GLU A 73 3.25 -2.19 2.77
CA GLU A 73 2.71 -1.60 3.99
C GLU A 73 3.54 -0.40 4.41
N ILE A 74 2.96 0.81 4.38
CA ILE A 74 3.58 2.07 4.81
C ILE A 74 3.42 2.20 6.32
N PHE A 75 4.52 2.25 7.07
CA PHE A 75 4.47 2.56 8.50
C PHE A 75 4.19 4.05 8.70
N ASP A 76 3.23 4.36 9.57
CA ASP A 76 2.91 5.75 9.95
C ASP A 76 3.88 6.34 10.98
N ASP A 77 4.80 5.52 11.51
CA ASP A 77 5.72 5.93 12.56
C ASP A 77 6.86 6.80 12.01
N ASP A 78 6.73 8.10 12.26
CA ASP A 78 7.86 8.97 12.55
C ASP A 78 8.40 8.64 13.96
N GLU A 79 8.98 7.45 14.17
CA GLU A 79 9.87 7.26 15.33
C GLU A 79 11.22 7.92 14.99
N GLU A 80 11.23 9.26 14.92
CA GLU A 80 12.39 10.03 15.36
C GLU A 80 12.50 9.85 16.89
N GLU A 81 13.27 8.86 17.31
CA GLU A 81 14.01 8.90 18.59
C GLU A 81 15.48 9.25 18.32
#